data_AF-A0A3D2JDK1-F1
#
_entry.id   AF-A0A3D2JDK1-F1
#
_cell.length_a   1.000
_cell.length_b   1.000
_cell.length_c   1.000
_cell.angle_alpha   90.00
_cell.angle_beta   90.00
_cell.angle_gamma   90.00
#
_symmetry.space_group_name_H-M   'P 1'
#
loop_
_entity.id
_entity.type
_entity.pdbx_description
1 polymer ?
#
loop_
_entity_poly.entity_id
_entity_poly.type
_entity_poly.pdbx_seq_one_letter_code
_entity_poly.pdbx_strand_id
1 'polypeptide(L)'
;MPSLSLPSSTPYLLYSTPDGDVCEEPRLQATSFGDVPLTPDDLIPLPDGVTLSMMPQRLAVGRKRNSDRKVLPESRGWAVAALLPIGYTRTLLPA
;
A
#
# COMPACT_ATOMS: atom_id res chain seq x y z
N MET A 1 -26.39 -10.29 -0.19
CA MET A 1 -25.11 -9.76 0.33
C MET A 1 -24.02 -10.24 -0.63
N PRO A 2 -23.45 -9.40 -1.51
CA PRO A 2 -22.41 -9.86 -2.42
C PRO A 2 -21.15 -10.17 -1.61
N SER A 3 -20.65 -11.39 -1.72
CA SER A 3 -19.38 -11.82 -1.15
C SER A 3 -18.25 -11.11 -1.90
N LEU A 4 -17.61 -10.11 -1.27
CA LEU A 4 -16.35 -9.58 -1.78
C LEU A 4 -15.32 -10.71 -1.74
N SER A 5 -14.94 -11.20 -2.92
CA SER A 5 -13.85 -12.15 -3.07
C SER A 5 -12.55 -11.39 -2.78
N LEU A 6 -11.84 -11.78 -1.73
CA LEU A 6 -10.55 -11.18 -1.36
C LEU A 6 -9.53 -11.40 -2.49
N PRO A 7 -8.64 -10.44 -2.78
CA PRO A 7 -7.62 -10.61 -3.80
C PRO A 7 -6.65 -11.74 -3.41
N SER A 8 -6.62 -12.82 -4.19
CA SER A 8 -5.78 -14.01 -4.00
C SER A 8 -4.25 -13.78 -4.16
N SER A 9 -3.78 -12.53 -4.17
CA SER A 9 -2.37 -12.20 -4.41
C SER A 9 -1.91 -11.10 -3.46
N THR A 10 -0.75 -11.30 -2.82
CA THR A 10 -0.06 -10.27 -2.03
C THR A 10 0.09 -8.99 -2.86
N PRO A 11 -0.31 -7.81 -2.34
CA PRO A 11 -0.27 -6.57 -3.10
C PRO A 11 1.16 -6.13 -3.40
N TYR A 12 1.32 -5.47 -4.54
CA TYR A 12 2.57 -4.83 -4.91
C TYR A 12 2.77 -3.53 -4.14
N LEU A 13 4.02 -3.10 -4.05
CA LEU A 13 4.34 -1.77 -3.55
C LEU A 13 3.67 -0.72 -4.44
N LEU A 14 2.90 0.18 -3.81
CA LEU A 14 2.38 1.39 -4.45
C LEU A 14 3.29 2.58 -4.16
N TYR A 15 3.48 3.42 -5.17
CA TYR A 15 4.18 4.70 -5.06
C TYR A 15 3.53 5.73 -5.97
N SER A 16 3.76 7.02 -5.71
CA SER A 16 3.34 8.12 -6.56
C SER A 16 4.56 8.72 -7.25
N THR A 17 4.50 8.92 -8.56
CA THR A 17 5.54 9.59 -9.35
C THR A 17 5.60 11.08 -8.97
N PRO A 18 6.68 11.80 -9.35
CA PRO A 18 6.75 13.25 -9.16
C PRO A 18 5.60 14.04 -9.80
N ASP A 19 4.99 13.50 -10.85
CA ASP A 19 3.86 14.11 -11.58
C ASP A 19 2.50 13.81 -10.93
N GLY A 20 2.48 12.98 -9.87
CA GLY A 20 1.29 12.64 -9.11
C GLY A 20 0.59 11.34 -9.52
N ASP A 21 1.12 10.60 -10.50
CA ASP A 21 0.54 9.32 -10.92
C ASP A 21 0.80 8.23 -9.89
N VAL A 22 -0.21 7.43 -9.56
CA VAL A 22 -0.05 6.25 -8.71
C VAL A 22 0.37 5.06 -9.56
N CYS A 23 1.45 4.40 -9.15
CA CYS A 23 2.07 3.27 -9.84
C CYS A 23 2.23 2.08 -8.90
N GLU A 24 2.12 0.88 -9.47
CA GLU A 24 2.54 -0.38 -8.84
C GLU A 24 3.98 -0.70 -9.22
N GLU A 25 4.74 -1.31 -8.30
CA GLU A 25 6.03 -1.94 -8.59
C GLU A 25 5.92 -3.47 -8.47
N PRO A 26 5.68 -4.18 -9.59
CA PRO A 26 5.44 -5.62 -9.59
C PRO A 26 6.60 -6.48 -9.05
N ARG A 27 7.81 -5.93 -8.99
CA ARG A 27 8.99 -6.63 -8.46
C ARG A 27 9.10 -6.56 -6.94
N LEU A 28 8.27 -5.74 -6.28
CA LEU A 28 8.31 -5.51 -4.84
C LEU A 28 6.92 -5.76 -4.23
N GLN A 29 6.89 -6.56 -3.17
CA GLN A 29 5.69 -6.74 -2.35
C GLN A 29 5.55 -5.58 -1.37
N ALA A 30 4.30 -5.20 -1.10
CA ALA A 30 4.00 -4.27 -0.02
C ALA A 30 4.31 -4.92 1.35
N THR A 31 4.60 -4.08 2.32
CA THR A 31 4.98 -4.50 3.67
C THR A 31 4.28 -3.61 4.69
N SER A 32 4.01 -4.15 5.87
CA SER A 32 3.53 -3.36 7.00
C SER A 32 4.68 -2.72 7.78
N PHE A 33 4.35 -2.11 8.92
CA PHE A 33 5.34 -1.53 9.81
C PHE A 33 6.38 -2.57 10.24
N GLY A 34 7.66 -2.19 10.27
CA GLY A 34 8.76 -3.10 10.61
C GLY A 34 9.16 -4.10 9.52
N ASP A 35 8.80 -3.83 8.26
CA ASP A 35 9.12 -4.69 7.11
C ASP A 35 8.51 -6.11 7.20
N VAL A 36 7.39 -6.24 7.92
CA VAL A 36 6.63 -7.49 8.02
C VAL A 36 5.83 -7.69 6.73
N PRO A 37 5.95 -8.85 6.05
CA PRO A 37 5.21 -9.10 4.81
C PRO A 37 3.71 -9.18 5.09
N LEU A 38 2.92 -8.58 4.19
CA LEU A 38 1.46 -8.62 4.24
C LEU A 38 0.94 -9.86 3.51
N THR A 39 -0.09 -10.48 4.08
CA THR A 39 -0.90 -11.51 3.43
C THR A 39 -2.24 -10.93 3.00
N PRO A 40 -2.96 -11.57 2.06
CA PRO A 40 -4.31 -11.15 1.70
C PRO A 40 -5.27 -11.03 2.90
N ASP A 41 -5.08 -11.86 3.94
CA ASP A 41 -5.92 -11.86 5.14
C ASP A 41 -5.65 -10.66 6.06
N ASP A 42 -4.51 -9.97 5.90
CA ASP A 42 -4.16 -8.74 6.64
C ASP A 42 -4.78 -7.48 6.01
N LEU A 43 -5.43 -7.63 4.86
CA LEU A 43 -5.88 -6.52 4.03
C LEU A 43 -7.39 -6.42 4.00
N ILE A 44 -7.87 -5.19 4.02
CA ILE A 44 -9.25 -4.87 3.71
C ILE A 44 -9.34 -4.33 2.29
N PRO A 45 -10.45 -4.58 1.57
CA PRO A 45 -10.75 -3.88 0.34
C PRO A 45 -10.72 -2.37 0.57
N LEU A 46 -10.20 -1.66 -0.43
CA LEU A 46 -10.15 -0.22 -0.40
C LEU A 46 -11.59 0.35 -0.38
N PRO A 47 -11.95 1.21 0.58
CA PRO A 47 -13.33 1.69 0.70
C PRO A 47 -13.74 2.58 -0.47
N ASP A 48 -15.04 2.58 -0.77
CA ASP A 48 -15.63 3.52 -1.72
C ASP A 48 -15.39 4.97 -1.27
N GLY A 49 -15.03 5.84 -2.20
CA GLY A 49 -14.78 7.25 -1.92
C GLY A 49 -13.46 7.55 -1.20
N VAL A 50 -12.53 6.59 -1.15
CA VAL A 50 -11.16 6.84 -0.70
C VAL A 50 -10.43 7.79 -1.67
N THR A 51 -9.47 8.54 -1.14
CA THR A 51 -8.50 9.28 -1.97
C THR A 51 -7.10 8.76 -1.71
N LEU A 52 -6.38 8.38 -2.75
CA LEU A 52 -4.94 8.12 -2.65
C LEU A 52 -4.19 9.45 -2.71
N SER A 53 -3.26 9.64 -1.78
CA SER A 53 -2.48 10.87 -1.66
C SER A 53 -0.99 10.56 -1.59
N MET A 54 -0.21 11.31 -2.36
CA MET A 54 1.24 11.30 -2.28
C MET A 54 1.70 11.77 -0.89
N MET A 55 2.76 11.15 -0.38
CA MET A 55 3.46 11.59 0.83
C MET A 55 4.84 12.16 0.47
N PRO A 56 4.97 13.47 0.20
CA PRO A 56 6.25 14.08 -0.14
C PRO A 56 7.33 13.72 0.90
N GLN A 57 8.56 13.49 0.42
CA GLN A 57 9.73 13.17 1.26
C GLN A 57 9.59 11.86 2.06
N ARG A 58 8.60 11.02 1.74
CA ARG A 58 8.45 9.69 2.33
C ARG A 58 8.72 8.66 1.25
N LEU A 59 9.82 7.94 1.39
CA LEU A 59 10.22 6.96 0.40
C LEU A 59 9.33 5.72 0.47
N ALA A 60 8.94 5.22 -0.71
CA ALA A 60 8.24 3.96 -0.82
C ALA A 60 9.21 2.79 -0.53
N VAL A 61 8.77 1.87 0.32
CA VAL A 61 9.56 0.72 0.77
C VAL A 61 8.77 -0.55 0.49
N GLY A 62 9.40 -1.49 -0.20
CA GLY A 62 8.83 -2.80 -0.43
C GLY A 62 9.86 -3.90 -0.22
N ARG A 63 9.40 -5.14 -0.33
CA ARG A 63 10.24 -6.32 -0.11
C ARG A 63 10.36 -7.13 -1.39
N LYS A 64 11.57 -7.57 -1.72
CA LYS A 64 11.79 -8.56 -2.78
C LYS A 64 11.38 -9.95 -2.30
N ARG A 65 11.13 -10.86 -3.25
CA ARG A 65 10.79 -12.27 -2.97
C ARG A 65 11.81 -13.00 -2.09
N ASN A 66 13.09 -12.62 -2.15
CA ASN A 66 14.17 -13.18 -1.33
C ASN A 66 14.30 -12.53 0.05
N SER A 67 13.27 -11.80 0.50
CA SER A 67 13.22 -11.08 1.78
C SER A 67 14.04 -9.78 1.89
N ASP A 68 14.71 -9.33 0.83
CA ASP A 68 15.46 -8.09 0.85
C ASP A 68 14.55 -6.86 0.81
N ARG A 69 14.76 -5.95 1.77
CA ARG A 69 14.15 -4.62 1.79
C ARG A 69 14.68 -3.78 0.63
N LYS A 70 13.79 -3.13 -0.11
CA LYS A 70 14.13 -2.20 -1.19
C LYS A 70 13.40 -0.88 -0.98
N VAL A 71 14.19 0.18 -0.92
CA VAL A 71 13.71 1.56 -0.93
C VAL A 71 13.75 2.07 -2.36
N LEU A 72 12.65 2.67 -2.83
CA LEU A 72 12.64 3.39 -4.10
C LEU A 72 13.35 4.74 -3.94
N PRO A 73 14.17 5.16 -4.92
CA PRO A 73 14.81 6.47 -4.89
C PRO A 73 13.77 7.58 -5.08
N GLU A 74 14.03 8.77 -4.50
CA GLU A 74 13.16 9.96 -4.63
C GLU A 74 12.89 10.34 -6.08
N SER A 75 13.86 10.13 -6.97
CA SER A 75 13.71 10.39 -8.41
C SER A 75 12.61 9.57 -9.08
N ARG A 76 12.22 8.45 -8.48
CA ARG A 76 11.10 7.63 -8.94
C ARG A 76 9.77 8.05 -8.30
N GLY A 77 9.83 8.67 -7.14
CA GLY A 77 8.66 9.16 -6.43
C GLY A 77 8.61 8.75 -4.95
N TRP A 78 7.41 8.82 -4.38
CA TRP A 78 7.18 8.73 -2.94
C TRP A 78 6.09 7.73 -2.58
N ALA A 79 5.99 7.39 -1.29
CA ALA A 79 4.94 6.56 -0.75
C ALA A 79 3.55 7.18 -0.95
N VAL A 80 2.53 6.33 -1.01
CA VAL A 80 1.12 6.70 -1.13
C VAL A 80 0.40 6.35 0.17
N ALA A 81 -0.46 7.25 0.63
CA ALA A 81 -1.41 7.01 1.71
C ALA A 81 -2.84 6.95 1.17
N ALA A 82 -3.67 6.14 1.81
CA ALA A 82 -5.11 6.15 1.60
C ALA A 82 -5.78 7.07 2.63
N LEU A 83 -6.38 8.16 2.16
CA LEU A 83 -7.23 9.05 2.95
C LEU A 83 -8.65 8.47 2.96
N LEU A 84 -9.03 7.88 4.09
CA LEU A 84 -10.34 7.24 4.22
C LEU A 84 -11.45 8.28 4.34
N PRO A 85 -12.65 7.98 3.81
CA PRO A 85 -13.78 8.89 3.87
C PRO A 85 -14.26 9.12 5.30
N ILE A 86 -14.89 10.27 5.52
CA ILE A 86 -15.50 10.63 6.80
C ILE A 86 -16.58 9.59 7.13
N GLY A 87 -16.57 9.09 8.36
CA GLY A 87 -17.51 8.05 8.81
C GLY A 87 -17.07 6.62 8.51
N TYR A 88 -15.91 6.40 7.87
CA TYR A 88 -15.34 5.07 7.74
C TYR A 88 -14.88 4.53 9.09
N THR A 89 -15.64 3.57 9.63
CA THR A 89 -15.29 2.93 10.91
C THR A 89 -14.20 1.90 10.67
N ARG A 90 -13.03 2.12 11.27
CA ARG A 90 -11.98 1.10 11.35
C ARG A 90 -12.25 0.19 12.54
N THR A 91 -12.03 -1.10 12.38
CA THR A 91 -11.96 -2.02 13.52
C THR A 91 -10.75 -1.65 14.38
N LEU A 92 -10.90 -1.71 15.70
CA LEU A 92 -9.88 -1.39 16.71
C LEU A 92 -8.85 -2.53 16.82
N LEU A 93 -8.35 -3.02 15.68
CA LEU A 93 -7.27 -4.01 15.67
C LEU A 93 -5.96 -3.29 16.04
N PRO A 94 -5.15 -3.88 16.93
CA PRO A 94 -3.86 -3.29 17.28
C PRO A 94 -2.99 -3.17 16.02
N ALA A 95 -2.36 -2.00 15.88
CA ALA A 95 -1.42 -1.66 14.81
C ALA A 95 -0.04 -2.27 15.05
#